data_AF-A0A132AC18-F1
#
_entry.id   AF-A0A132AC18-F1
#
_cell.length_a   1.000
_cell.length_b   1.000
_cell.length_c   1.000
_cell.angle_alpha   90.00
_cell.angle_beta   90.00
_cell.angle_gamma   90.00
#
_symmetry.space_group_name_H-M   'P 1'
#
loop_
_entity.id
_entity.type
_entity.pdbx_description
1 polymer ?
#
loop_
_entity_poly.entity_id
_entity_poly.type
_entity_poly.pdbx_seq_one_letter_code
_entity_poly.pdbx_strand_id
1 'polypeptide(L)'
;MKKEEMIRHFKWHKKRDESLTHGFLRCSPGDNCVERFKSCPHHRKQTHYHCLKRGCDKVYISTSDVQMHANYHRKDTAIIQEGFQRFRATENCLLESCAFFGLKTTHFHCRRDNCNHTFKNKADMVLKNE
;
A
#
# COMPACT_ATOMS: atom_id res chain seq x y z
N MET A 1 2.71 6.92 39.48
CA MET A 1 3.06 8.19 38.79
C MET A 1 4.24 8.00 37.82
N LYS A 2 5.52 8.30 38.13
CA LYS A 2 6.62 8.30 37.12
C LYS A 2 6.90 6.96 36.41
N LYS A 3 6.79 5.83 37.12
CA LYS A 3 7.06 4.49 36.56
C LYS A 3 6.03 4.05 35.51
N GLU A 4 4.75 4.37 35.73
CA GLU A 4 3.65 4.01 34.81
C GLU A 4 3.74 4.81 33.51
N GLU A 5 4.14 6.08 33.60
CA GLU A 5 4.36 6.92 32.42
C GLU A 5 5.53 6.44 31.57
N MET A 6 6.63 6.02 32.19
CA MET A 6 7.76 5.40 31.47
C MET A 6 7.34 4.12 30.76
N ILE A 7 6.53 3.27 31.40
CA ILE A 7 6.01 2.04 30.76
C ILE A 7 5.12 2.39 29.56
N ARG A 8 4.26 3.40 29.68
CA ARG A 8 3.41 3.87 28.57
C ARG A 8 4.25 4.39 27.41
N HIS A 9 5.29 5.17 27.69
CA HIS A 9 6.21 5.70 26.69
C HIS A 9 7.01 4.59 25.99
N PHE A 10 7.51 3.61 26.74
CA PHE A 10 8.19 2.45 26.16
C PHE A 10 7.26 1.64 25.23
N LYS A 11 6.03 1.36 25.68
CA LYS A 11 5.01 0.69 24.84
C LYS A 11 4.69 1.50 23.58
N TRP A 12 4.76 2.82 23.64
CA TRP A 12 4.54 3.69 22.49
C TRP A 12 5.64 3.52 21.44
N HIS A 13 6.92 3.48 21.85
CA HIS A 13 8.04 3.22 20.95
C HIS A 13 7.89 1.84 20.28
N LYS A 14 7.65 0.81 21.09
CA LYS A 14 7.45 -0.56 20.57
C LYS A 14 6.38 -0.62 19.48
N LYS A 15 5.23 0.04 19.67
CA LYS A 15 4.15 0.09 18.65
C LYS A 15 4.55 0.83 17.38
N ARG A 16 5.39 1.86 17.48
CA ARG A 16 5.93 2.57 16.31
C ARG A 16 6.87 1.65 15.53
N ASP A 17 7.77 0.97 16.22
CA ASP A 17 8.72 0.04 15.60
C ASP A 17 8.01 -1.12 14.92
N GLU A 18 7.02 -1.73 15.58
CA GLU A 18 6.16 -2.76 15.00
C GLU A 18 5.49 -2.28 13.70
N SER A 19 4.91 -1.08 13.70
CA SER A 19 4.27 -0.51 12.49
C SER A 19 5.29 -0.26 11.37
N LEU A 20 6.50 0.17 11.73
CA LEU A 20 7.58 0.43 10.79
C LEU A 20 8.05 -0.85 10.09
N THR A 21 8.02 -2.02 10.76
CA THR A 21 8.34 -3.30 10.10
C THR A 21 7.41 -3.62 8.94
N HIS A 22 6.19 -3.10 8.95
CA HIS A 22 5.22 -3.22 7.86
C HIS A 22 5.30 -2.08 6.84
N GLY A 23 6.25 -1.15 7.00
CA GLY A 23 6.41 0.03 6.16
C GLY A 23 5.44 1.17 6.50
N PHE A 24 5.02 1.29 7.77
CA PHE A 24 4.09 2.32 8.20
C PHE A 24 4.65 3.20 9.32
N LEU A 25 4.47 4.51 9.18
CA LEU A 25 4.69 5.44 10.29
C LEU A 25 3.42 5.58 11.10
N ARG A 26 3.45 5.15 12.37
CA ARG A 26 2.39 5.39 13.35
C ARG A 26 2.53 6.79 13.96
N CYS A 27 1.50 7.60 13.83
CA CYS A 27 1.37 8.92 14.44
C CYS A 27 0.33 8.88 15.55
N SER A 28 0.65 9.45 16.70
CA SER A 28 -0.26 9.63 17.84
C SER A 28 -0.96 11.00 17.76
N PRO A 29 -2.03 11.25 18.55
CA PRO A 29 -2.76 12.52 18.50
C PRO A 29 -1.89 13.76 18.78
N GLY A 30 -0.80 13.62 19.55
CA GLY A 30 0.14 14.71 19.81
C GLY A 30 1.20 14.92 18.72
N ASP A 31 1.35 13.99 17.76
CA ASP A 31 2.43 14.04 16.78
C ASP A 31 2.11 15.02 15.64
N ASN A 32 3.11 15.78 15.17
CA ASN A 32 3.00 16.62 13.98
C ASN A 32 3.43 15.85 12.73
N CYS A 33 2.46 15.33 11.96
CA CYS A 33 2.73 14.64 10.70
C CYS A 33 2.72 15.54 9.45
N VAL A 34 2.33 16.82 9.56
CA VAL A 34 2.14 17.72 8.40
C VAL A 34 3.45 18.04 7.68
N GLU A 35 4.58 18.03 8.40
CA GLU A 35 5.91 18.25 7.82
C GLU A 35 6.22 17.26 6.69
N ARG A 36 5.77 16.00 6.86
CA ARG A 36 5.98 14.93 5.88
C ARG A 36 4.73 14.62 5.05
N PHE A 37 3.55 14.80 5.63
CA PHE A 37 2.26 14.46 5.03
C PHE A 37 1.33 15.68 5.11
N LYS A 38 1.60 16.65 4.23
CA LYS A 38 0.96 17.99 4.24
C LYS A 38 -0.56 17.96 4.29
N SER A 39 -1.18 16.97 3.64
CA SER A 39 -2.64 16.84 3.53
C SER A 39 -3.23 15.71 4.39
N CYS A 40 -2.62 15.41 5.55
CA CYS A 40 -3.13 14.33 6.41
C CYS A 40 -4.52 14.68 7.00
N PRO A 41 -5.59 13.92 6.68
CA PRO A 41 -6.94 14.18 7.18
C PRO A 41 -7.10 13.94 8.69
N HIS A 42 -6.16 13.20 9.29
CA HIS A 42 -6.18 12.76 10.69
C HIS A 42 -5.16 13.50 11.58
N HIS A 43 -4.48 14.53 11.06
CA HIS A 43 -3.50 15.32 11.80
C HIS A 43 -4.08 15.82 13.12
N ARG A 44 -3.36 15.56 14.22
CA ARG A 44 -3.72 15.93 15.61
C ARG A 44 -5.12 15.50 16.10
N LYS A 45 -5.84 14.66 15.36
CA LYS A 45 -7.18 14.18 15.74
C LYS A 45 -7.12 12.86 16.47
N GLN A 46 -6.45 11.87 15.89
CA GLN A 46 -6.41 10.51 16.42
C GLN A 46 -5.13 9.78 16.00
N THR A 47 -4.91 8.60 16.58
CA THR A 47 -3.82 7.73 16.13
C THR A 47 -4.08 7.27 14.69
N HIS A 48 -3.07 7.38 13.84
CA HIS A 48 -3.17 6.98 12.42
C HIS A 48 -1.81 6.46 11.92
N TYR A 49 -1.82 5.87 10.72
CA TYR A 49 -0.71 5.14 10.13
C TYR A 49 -0.52 5.57 8.69
N HIS A 50 0.63 6.15 8.37
CA HIS A 50 1.00 6.53 7.00
C HIS A 50 1.80 5.44 6.32
N CYS A 51 1.40 5.04 5.11
CA CYS A 51 2.23 4.18 4.28
C CYS A 51 3.53 4.90 3.90
N LEU A 52 4.66 4.20 3.97
CA LEU A 52 5.97 4.72 3.61
C LEU A 52 6.46 4.23 2.23
N LYS A 53 5.66 3.43 1.53
CA LYS A 53 5.99 2.99 0.18
C LYS A 53 6.05 4.21 -0.74
N ARG A 54 7.11 4.30 -1.56
CA ARG A 54 7.25 5.37 -2.55
C ARG A 54 6.03 5.41 -3.48
N GLY A 55 5.46 6.59 -3.67
CA GLY A 55 4.28 6.80 -4.50
C GLY A 55 2.95 6.39 -3.85
N CYS A 56 2.94 5.93 -2.59
CA CYS A 56 1.72 5.63 -1.85
C CYS A 56 1.42 6.74 -0.83
N ASP A 57 0.23 7.34 -0.91
CA ASP A 57 -0.25 8.41 -0.05
C ASP A 57 -1.27 7.93 0.99
N LYS A 58 -1.51 6.61 1.07
CA LYS A 58 -2.55 6.03 1.92
C LYS A 58 -2.25 6.22 3.40
N VAL A 59 -3.31 6.58 4.11
CA VAL A 59 -3.35 6.73 5.55
C VAL A 59 -4.49 5.88 6.11
N TYR A 60 -4.25 5.22 7.24
CA TYR A 60 -5.21 4.36 7.90
C TYR A 60 -5.32 4.69 9.38
N ILE A 61 -6.41 4.30 10.01
CA ILE A 61 -6.66 4.52 11.45
C ILE A 61 -6.79 3.20 12.22
N SER A 62 -6.86 2.07 11.51
CA SER A 62 -6.91 0.73 12.08
C SER A 62 -5.64 -0.05 11.74
N THR A 63 -5.20 -0.92 12.65
CA THR A 63 -4.07 -1.82 12.42
C THR A 63 -4.41 -2.94 11.42
N SER A 64 -5.69 -3.31 11.33
CA SER A 64 -6.17 -4.32 10.38
C SER A 64 -6.00 -3.85 8.94
N ASP A 65 -6.37 -2.59 8.65
CA ASP A 65 -6.21 -2.00 7.31
C ASP A 65 -4.74 -1.84 6.94
N VAL A 66 -3.90 -1.48 7.92
CA VAL A 66 -2.43 -1.41 7.76
C VAL A 66 -1.88 -2.75 7.32
N GLN A 67 -2.24 -3.84 8.01
CA GLN A 67 -1.75 -5.18 7.67
C GLN A 67 -2.25 -5.63 6.29
N MET A 68 -3.52 -5.40 5.99
CA MET A 68 -4.11 -5.70 4.68
C MET A 68 -3.38 -4.93 3.56
N HIS A 69 -3.11 -3.64 3.78
CA HIS A 69 -2.43 -2.80 2.81
C HIS A 69 -0.95 -3.17 2.64
N ALA A 70 -0.25 -3.50 3.72
CA ALA A 70 1.11 -4.03 3.67
C ALA A 70 1.17 -5.31 2.80
N ASN A 71 0.22 -6.22 3.03
CA ASN A 71 0.08 -7.45 2.24
C ASN A 71 -0.24 -7.17 0.77
N TYR A 72 -1.03 -6.13 0.48
CA TYR A 72 -1.25 -5.69 -0.89
C TYR A 72 0.07 -5.30 -1.57
N HIS A 73 0.89 -4.43 -0.95
CA HIS A 73 2.18 -4.05 -1.54
C HIS A 73 3.13 -5.23 -1.74
N ARG A 74 3.13 -6.19 -0.80
CA ARG A 74 3.91 -7.43 -0.95
C ARG A 74 3.47 -8.22 -2.17
N LYS A 75 2.15 -8.45 -2.34
CA LYS A 75 1.60 -9.18 -3.50
C LYS A 75 1.85 -8.44 -4.81
N ASP A 76 1.67 -7.12 -4.81
CA ASP A 76 1.88 -6.27 -5.98
C ASP A 76 3.35 -6.28 -6.44
N THR A 77 4.28 -6.19 -5.49
CA THR A 77 5.72 -6.30 -5.77
C THR A 77 6.08 -7.67 -6.37
N ALA A 78 5.47 -8.76 -5.89
CA ALA A 78 5.70 -10.09 -6.45
C ALA A 78 5.21 -10.20 -7.91
N ILE A 79 4.03 -9.66 -8.22
CA ILE A 79 3.49 -9.62 -9.59
C ILE A 79 4.43 -8.84 -10.52
N ILE A 80 4.97 -7.72 -10.03
CA ILE A 80 5.97 -6.91 -10.75
C ILE A 80 7.25 -7.70 -11.02
N GLN A 81 7.74 -8.43 -10.03
CA GLN A 81 8.93 -9.28 -10.18
C GLN A 81 8.71 -10.44 -11.16
N GLU A 82 7.49 -10.95 -11.27
CA GLU A 82 7.08 -11.96 -12.27
C GLU A 82 6.94 -11.35 -13.69
N GLY A 83 7.19 -10.05 -13.86
CA GLY A 83 7.13 -9.36 -15.15
C GLY A 83 5.74 -8.88 -15.54
N PHE A 84 4.85 -8.67 -14.57
CA PHE A 84 3.47 -8.23 -14.79
C PHE A 84 3.14 -6.96 -14.00
N GLN A 85 2.19 -6.17 -14.46
CA GLN A 85 1.61 -5.04 -13.72
C GLN A 85 0.15 -5.33 -13.45
N ARG A 86 -0.32 -5.15 -12.21
CA ARG A 86 -1.74 -5.19 -11.90
C ARG A 86 -2.34 -3.79 -12.00
N PHE A 87 -3.54 -3.70 -12.56
CA PHE A 87 -4.41 -2.54 -12.51
C PHE A 87 -5.73 -2.94 -11.86
N ARG A 88 -6.16 -2.21 -10.83
CA ARG A 88 -7.45 -2.44 -10.19
C ARG A 88 -8.60 -1.91 -11.04
N ALA A 89 -9.81 -2.38 -10.74
CA ALA A 89 -11.05 -1.88 -11.34
C ALA A 89 -11.27 -0.36 -11.19
N THR A 90 -10.63 0.27 -10.22
CA THR A 90 -10.70 1.71 -9.94
C THR A 90 -9.54 2.50 -10.54
N GLU A 91 -8.54 1.83 -11.12
CA GLU A 91 -7.34 2.43 -11.69
C GLU A 91 -7.45 2.46 -13.21
N ASN A 92 -6.95 3.52 -13.84
CA ASN A 92 -6.86 3.61 -15.29
C ASN A 92 -5.43 3.23 -15.70
N CYS A 93 -5.29 2.22 -16.57
CA CYS A 93 -3.98 1.79 -17.07
C CYS A 93 -3.38 2.74 -18.12
N LEU A 94 -4.15 3.75 -18.57
CA LEU A 94 -3.77 4.78 -19.53
C LEU A 94 -3.35 4.25 -20.91
N LEU A 95 -3.56 2.96 -21.17
CA LEU A 95 -3.25 2.32 -22.45
C LEU A 95 -4.56 2.10 -23.21
N GLU A 96 -4.85 2.97 -24.19
CA GLU A 96 -6.07 2.89 -24.99
C GLU A 96 -6.21 1.58 -25.79
N SER A 97 -5.08 0.96 -26.14
CA SER A 97 -5.05 -0.35 -26.80
C SER A 97 -5.30 -1.54 -25.86
N CYS A 98 -5.44 -1.31 -24.55
CA CYS A 98 -5.78 -2.36 -23.61
C CYS A 98 -7.21 -2.85 -23.85
N ALA A 99 -7.39 -4.18 -23.96
CA ALA A 99 -8.70 -4.80 -24.12
C ALA A 99 -9.67 -4.52 -22.95
N PHE A 100 -9.13 -4.08 -21.80
CA PHE A 100 -9.90 -3.73 -20.60
C PHE A 100 -9.91 -2.21 -20.33
N PHE A 101 -9.44 -1.39 -21.27
CA PHE A 101 -9.43 0.06 -21.12
C PHE A 101 -10.86 0.59 -20.90
N GLY A 102 -11.02 1.49 -19.93
CA GLY A 102 -12.33 2.04 -19.54
C GLY A 102 -13.26 1.07 -18.82
N LEU A 103 -12.94 -0.23 -18.75
CA LEU A 103 -13.73 -1.21 -18.02
C LEU A 103 -13.39 -1.17 -16.53
N LYS A 104 -14.43 -1.15 -15.68
CA LYS A 104 -14.27 -1.22 -14.22
C LYS A 104 -13.92 -2.64 -13.76
N THR A 105 -12.83 -3.20 -14.25
CA THR A 105 -12.35 -4.55 -13.91
C THR A 105 -10.87 -4.55 -13.53
N THR A 106 -10.51 -5.41 -12.58
CA THR A 106 -9.09 -5.69 -12.33
C THR A 106 -8.53 -6.46 -13.51
N HIS A 107 -7.36 -6.09 -13.98
CA HIS A 107 -6.65 -6.75 -15.08
C HIS A 107 -5.13 -6.61 -14.89
N PHE A 108 -4.36 -7.30 -15.73
CA PHE A 108 -2.92 -7.39 -15.64
C PHE A 108 -2.27 -7.16 -17.00
N HIS A 109 -1.13 -6.48 -17.03
CA HIS A 109 -0.36 -6.21 -18.24
C HIS A 109 0.99 -6.92 -18.14
N CYS A 110 1.46 -7.52 -19.24
CA CYS A 110 2.85 -7.93 -19.32
C CYS A 110 3.75 -6.69 -19.33
N ARG A 111 4.91 -6.77 -18.66
CA ARG A 111 5.93 -5.71 -18.61
C ARG A 111 7.22 -6.08 -19.33
N ARG A 112 7.28 -7.26 -19.96
CA ARG A 112 8.45 -7.71 -20.72
C ARG A 112 8.56 -6.89 -22.01
N ASP A 113 9.78 -6.67 -22.47
CA ASP A 113 10.05 -5.89 -23.69
C ASP A 113 9.31 -6.49 -24.89
N ASN A 114 8.75 -5.60 -25.72
CA ASN A 114 7.99 -5.95 -26.93
C ASN A 114 6.76 -6.85 -26.68
N CYS A 115 6.18 -6.85 -25.47
CA CYS A 115 4.97 -7.62 -25.15
C CYS A 115 3.82 -6.71 -24.72
N ASN A 116 2.69 -6.77 -25.44
CA ASN A 116 1.49 -5.97 -25.15
C ASN A 116 0.31 -6.82 -24.64
N HIS A 117 0.57 -8.04 -24.18
CA HIS A 117 -0.49 -8.92 -23.70
C HIS A 117 -1.11 -8.43 -22.39
N THR A 118 -2.44 -8.55 -22.32
CA THR A 118 -3.24 -8.22 -21.15
C THR A 118 -4.04 -9.43 -20.71
N PHE A 119 -4.23 -9.59 -19.39
CA PHE A 119 -4.90 -10.73 -18.77
C PHE A 119 -5.99 -10.26 -17.83
N LYS A 120 -7.11 -10.97 -17.77
CA LYS A 120 -8.20 -10.63 -16.84
C LYS A 120 -7.92 -11.15 -15.43
N ASN A 121 -7.20 -12.27 -15.31
CA ASN A 121 -7.02 -13.00 -14.05
C ASN A 121 -5.62 -13.61 -13.95
N LYS A 122 -5.21 -13.91 -12.71
CA LYS A 122 -3.86 -14.43 -12.43
C LYS A 122 -3.58 -15.79 -13.06
N ALA A 123 -4.58 -16.67 -13.13
CA ALA A 123 -4.42 -18.01 -13.71
C ALA A 123 -3.93 -17.93 -15.17
N ASP A 124 -4.53 -17.04 -15.96
CA ASP A 124 -4.19 -16.84 -17.37
C ASP A 124 -2.76 -16.34 -17.58
N MET A 125 -2.20 -15.62 -16.60
CA MET A 125 -0.81 -15.15 -16.66
C MET A 125 0.19 -16.31 -16.56
N VAL A 126 -0.13 -17.35 -15.78
CA VAL A 126 0.77 -18.47 -15.51
C VAL A 126 0.81 -19.44 -16.69
N LEU A 127 -0.35 -19.71 -17.31
CA LEU A 127 -0.50 -20.63 -18.45
C LEU A 127 0.23 -20.18 -19.75
N LYS A 128 0.80 -18.97 -19.77
CA LYS A 128 1.54 -18.42 -20.92
C LYS A 128 3.05 -18.27 -20.67
N ASN A 129 3.54 -18.69 -19.50
CA ASN A 129 4.97 -18.78 -19.22
C ASN A 129 5.53 -20.20 -19.44
N GLU A 130 4.68 -21.13 -19.91
CA GLU A 130 5.03 -22.48 -20.40
C GLU A 130 5.00 -22.49 -21.94
#